data_AF-A0A1B2J799-F1
#
_entry.id   AF-A0A1B2J799-F1
#
_cell.length_a   1.000
_cell.length_b   1.000
_cell.length_c   1.000
_cell.angle_alpha   90.00
_cell.angle_beta   90.00
_cell.angle_gamma   90.00
#
_symmetry.space_group_name_H-M   'P 1'
#
loop_
_entity.id
_entity.type
_entity.pdbx_description
1 polymer ?
#
loop_
_entity_poly.entity_id
_entity_poly.type
_entity_poly.pdbx_seq_one_letter_code
_entity_poly.pdbx_strand_id
1 'polypeptide(L)'
;MIRQFIRRQSTIGKLTTTPNKYNSKSSAFNLKPNLPKGLYHHPAPAIPTPLQTPPVFLPEQDVRKNNNLYKLNFSVPKEHIDEMPLLNETREKKYHMSKEDIARMQQLRDQGYTRKQLKEEFGCSNLFISLSTKPVRKSSK
;
A
#
# COMPACT_ATOMS: atom_id res chain seq x y z
N MET A 1 51.66 16.47 12.30
CA MET A 1 50.38 16.27 11.59
C MET A 1 49.76 14.95 12.03
N ILE A 2 48.73 14.99 12.89
CA ILE A 2 48.05 13.78 13.39
C ILE A 2 46.99 13.37 12.36
N ARG A 3 47.23 12.26 11.64
CA ARG A 3 46.24 11.63 10.77
C ARG A 3 45.17 10.97 11.66
N GLN A 4 44.00 11.59 11.77
CA GLN A 4 42.85 10.93 12.40
C GLN A 4 42.41 9.75 11.52
N PHE A 5 42.60 8.54 12.03
CA PHE A 5 42.04 7.33 11.42
C PHE A 5 40.51 7.38 11.55
N ILE A 6 39.81 7.76 10.48
CA ILE A 6 38.37 7.62 10.39
C ILE A 6 38.07 6.12 10.34
N ARG A 7 37.64 5.57 11.48
CA ARG A 7 37.18 4.18 11.58
C ARG A 7 35.87 4.06 10.78
N ARG A 8 35.96 3.62 9.52
CA ARG A 8 34.78 3.30 8.70
C ARG A 8 34.14 2.04 9.28
N GLN A 9 33.15 2.20 10.17
CA GLN A 9 32.29 1.09 10.55
C GLN A 9 31.43 0.73 9.33
N SER A 10 31.50 -0.52 8.89
CA SER A 10 30.78 -1.03 7.72
C SER A 10 29.29 -1.22 7.96
N THR A 11 28.86 -1.30 9.23
CA THR A 11 27.47 -1.56 9.62
C THR A 11 27.01 -0.59 10.71
N ILE A 12 25.83 0.00 10.52
CA ILE A 12 25.18 0.88 11.51
C ILE A 12 24.43 -0.03 12.49
N GLY A 13 24.68 0.12 13.79
CA GLY A 13 23.97 -0.65 14.82
C GLY A 13 22.47 -0.32 14.84
N LYS A 14 21.61 -1.30 15.13
CA LYS A 14 20.15 -1.10 15.22
C LYS A 14 19.72 -0.93 16.67
N LEU A 15 18.91 0.09 16.94
CA LEU A 15 18.19 0.27 18.22
C LEU A 15 16.72 -0.06 17.99
N THR A 16 16.19 -1.03 18.74
CA THR A 16 14.76 -1.41 18.67
C THR A 16 13.89 -0.47 19.49
N THR A 17 14.40 0.00 20.63
CA THR A 17 13.73 0.94 21.53
C THR A 17 14.72 2.01 21.97
N THR A 18 14.20 3.13 22.50
CA THR A 18 15.03 4.13 23.16
C THR A 18 15.56 3.54 24.48
N PRO A 19 16.88 3.39 24.65
CA PRO A 19 17.44 2.88 25.90
C PRO A 19 17.14 3.87 27.04
N ASN A 20 16.41 3.41 28.05
CA ASN A 20 16.02 4.19 29.23
C ASN A 20 16.73 3.64 30.47
N LYS A 21 17.04 4.51 31.44
CA LYS A 21 17.56 4.09 32.76
C LYS A 21 16.53 3.28 33.56
N TYR A 22 15.25 3.56 33.37
CA TYR A 22 14.14 2.89 34.06
C TYR A 22 13.57 1.71 33.26
N ASN A 23 12.71 0.90 33.90
CA ASN A 23 12.02 -0.21 33.27
C ASN A 23 11.06 0.28 32.17
N SER A 24 11.23 -0.23 30.95
CA SER A 24 10.49 0.18 29.76
C SER A 24 9.00 -0.16 29.80
N LYS A 25 8.59 -1.20 30.56
CA LYS A 25 7.18 -1.59 30.67
C LYS A 25 6.43 -0.78 31.71
N SER A 26 7.00 -0.64 32.91
CA SER A 26 6.33 0.01 34.05
C SER A 26 6.48 1.53 34.08
N SER A 27 7.48 2.07 33.40
CA SER A 27 7.83 3.50 33.47
C SER A 27 8.11 4.09 32.10
N ALA A 28 7.39 3.62 31.07
CA ALA A 28 7.52 4.05 29.68
C ALA A 28 7.41 5.58 29.52
N PHE A 29 6.53 6.23 30.30
CA PHE A 29 6.29 7.67 30.26
C PHE A 29 7.40 8.50 30.90
N ASN A 30 8.17 7.93 31.83
CA ASN A 30 9.25 8.62 32.53
C ASN A 30 10.58 8.33 31.84
N LEU A 31 10.87 9.10 30.79
CA LEU A 31 12.02 8.87 29.95
C LEU A 31 13.28 9.54 30.52
N LYS A 32 14.28 8.75 30.90
CA LYS A 32 15.66 9.19 31.16
C LYS A 32 16.60 8.44 30.21
N PRO A 33 16.79 8.96 28.97
CA PRO A 33 17.54 8.26 27.94
C PRO A 33 19.00 8.02 28.34
N ASN A 34 19.52 6.83 28.04
CA ASN A 34 20.93 6.48 28.16
C ASN A 34 21.43 5.95 26.80
N LEU A 35 21.70 6.87 25.88
CA LEU A 35 22.04 6.54 24.49
C LEU A 35 23.51 6.12 24.35
N PRO A 36 23.80 5.05 23.60
CA PRO A 36 25.18 4.68 23.26
C PRO A 36 25.82 5.74 22.36
N LYS A 37 27.15 5.89 22.45
CA LYS A 37 27.91 6.80 21.59
C LYS A 37 28.02 6.20 20.18
N GLY A 38 27.62 6.95 19.16
CA GLY A 38 27.74 6.56 17.75
C GLY A 38 26.48 6.82 16.94
N LEU A 39 26.50 6.41 15.67
CA LEU A 39 25.33 6.44 14.79
C LEU A 39 24.60 5.11 14.88
N TYR A 40 23.29 5.17 15.14
CA TYR A 40 22.43 3.99 15.23
C TYR A 40 21.17 4.18 14.39
N HIS A 41 20.71 3.09 13.78
CA HIS A 41 19.44 3.02 13.09
C HIS A 41 18.33 2.75 14.10
N HIS A 42 17.51 3.76 14.37
CA HIS A 42 16.34 3.66 15.23
C HIS A 42 15.09 3.94 14.39
N PRO A 43 14.35 2.91 13.94
CA PRO A 43 13.11 3.13 13.21
C PRO A 43 12.09 3.81 14.12
N ALA A 44 11.31 4.73 13.57
CA ALA A 44 10.27 5.43 14.31
C ALA A 44 9.19 4.43 14.73
N PRO A 45 8.75 4.41 16.00
CA PRO A 45 7.63 3.59 16.47
C PRO A 45 6.29 4.24 16.09
N ALA A 46 6.16 4.69 14.86
CA ALA A 46 5.01 5.43 14.34
C ALA A 46 4.74 5.02 12.90
N ILE A 47 3.50 5.24 12.46
CA ILE A 47 3.10 4.99 11.07
C ILE A 47 3.85 5.98 10.16
N PRO A 48 4.36 5.54 9.00
CA PRO A 48 5.03 6.43 8.06
C PRO A 48 4.10 7.53 7.57
N THR A 49 4.65 8.74 7.43
CA THR A 49 3.91 9.90 6.92
C THR A 49 3.92 9.94 5.39
N PRO A 50 2.98 10.64 4.72
CA PRO A 50 2.97 10.76 3.26
C PRO A 50 4.25 11.39 2.67
N LEU A 51 5.03 12.11 3.48
CA LEU A 51 6.33 12.67 3.10
C LEU A 51 7.42 11.61 2.97
N GLN A 52 7.24 10.43 3.56
CA GLN A 52 8.13 9.28 3.42
C GLN A 52 7.72 8.46 2.20
N THR A 53 8.40 8.69 1.07
CA THR A 53 8.04 8.11 -0.22
C THR A 53 8.47 6.64 -0.35
N PRO A 54 7.56 5.68 -0.57
CA PRO A 54 7.94 4.29 -0.83
C PRO A 54 8.92 4.17 -2.01
N PRO A 55 9.83 3.18 -2.01
CA PRO A 55 10.87 3.05 -3.04
C PRO A 55 10.31 2.85 -4.46
N VAL A 56 9.08 2.35 -4.59
CA VAL A 56 8.37 2.18 -5.88
C VAL A 56 8.06 3.53 -6.53
N PHE A 57 7.85 4.59 -5.75
CA PHE A 57 7.53 5.93 -6.24
C PHE A 57 8.78 6.81 -6.45
N LEU A 58 9.96 6.29 -6.13
CA LEU A 58 11.21 7.02 -6.37
C LEU A 58 11.65 6.87 -7.84
N PRO A 59 12.17 7.95 -8.45
CA PRO A 59 12.75 7.88 -9.79
C PRO A 59 13.99 6.97 -9.77
N GLU A 60 14.34 6.42 -10.92
CA GLU A 60 15.43 5.44 -11.02
C GLU A 60 16.80 6.02 -10.65
N GLN A 61 17.00 7.32 -10.87
CA GLN A 61 18.25 8.02 -10.57
C GLN A 61 18.41 8.34 -9.07
N ASP A 62 17.36 8.18 -8.25
CA ASP A 62 17.44 8.50 -6.82
C ASP A 62 18.27 7.46 -6.06
N VAL A 63 19.35 7.90 -5.42
CA VAL A 63 20.24 7.06 -4.60
C VAL A 63 19.49 6.33 -3.47
N ARG A 64 18.39 6.89 -2.98
CA ARG A 64 17.55 6.27 -1.93
C ARG A 64 16.91 4.98 -2.40
N LYS A 65 16.64 4.84 -3.70
CA LYS A 65 16.02 3.64 -4.30
C LYS A 65 16.85 2.39 -4.10
N ASN A 66 18.18 2.53 -4.03
CA ASN A 66 19.12 1.43 -3.82
C ASN A 66 19.60 1.28 -2.36
N ASN A 67 19.17 2.15 -1.45
CA ASN A 67 19.58 2.11 -0.05
C ASN A 67 18.76 1.07 0.75
N ASN A 68 19.45 0.06 1.31
CA ASN A 68 18.81 -1.00 2.10
C ASN A 68 18.13 -0.48 3.38
N LEU A 69 18.72 0.50 4.07
CA LEU A 69 18.12 1.09 5.27
C LEU A 69 16.81 1.82 4.96
N TYR A 70 16.77 2.49 3.81
CA TYR A 70 15.56 3.15 3.33
C TYR A 70 14.45 2.14 3.04
N LYS A 71 14.77 1.03 2.36
CA LYS A 71 13.81 -0.04 2.04
C LYS A 71 13.25 -0.71 3.29
N LEU A 72 14.08 -0.90 4.33
CA LEU A 72 13.65 -1.52 5.58
C LEU A 72 12.53 -0.76 6.29
N ASN A 73 12.44 0.58 6.12
CA ASN A 73 11.37 1.38 6.72
C ASN A 73 9.98 1.08 6.14
N PHE A 74 9.91 0.52 4.93
CA PHE A 74 8.65 0.20 4.24
C PHE A 74 8.41 -1.29 4.09
N SER A 75 9.36 -2.14 4.50
CA SER A 75 9.24 -3.57 4.34
C SER A 75 8.34 -4.15 5.42
N VAL A 76 7.22 -4.71 5.01
CA VAL A 76 6.45 -5.64 5.85
C VAL A 76 7.15 -7.00 5.79
N PRO A 77 7.40 -7.68 6.93
CA PRO A 77 7.90 -9.06 6.94
C PRO A 77 6.99 -9.96 6.11
N LYS A 78 7.57 -10.81 5.25
CA LYS A 78 6.80 -11.73 4.38
C LYS A 78 5.86 -12.63 5.18
N GLU A 79 6.32 -13.09 6.34
CA GLU A 79 5.54 -13.90 7.28
C GLU A 79 4.18 -13.26 7.61
N HIS A 80 4.14 -11.94 7.82
CA HIS A 80 2.89 -11.24 8.07
C HIS A 80 1.98 -11.18 6.84
N ILE A 81 2.54 -11.13 5.62
CA ILE A 81 1.76 -11.04 4.39
C ILE A 81 0.99 -12.35 4.16
N ASP A 82 1.61 -13.49 4.47
CA ASP A 82 0.99 -14.81 4.30
C ASP A 82 -0.17 -15.02 5.29
N GLU A 83 -0.13 -14.36 6.45
CA GLU A 83 -1.19 -14.39 7.48
C GLU A 83 -2.31 -13.36 7.24
N MET A 84 -2.16 -12.44 6.28
CA MET A 84 -3.16 -11.41 6.02
C MET A 84 -4.39 -11.98 5.30
N PRO A 85 -5.61 -11.74 5.81
CA PRO A 85 -6.81 -12.18 5.12
C PRO A 85 -6.97 -11.42 3.79
N LEU A 86 -7.28 -12.15 2.72
CA LEU A 86 -7.59 -11.55 1.43
C LEU A 86 -8.91 -10.78 1.52
N LEU A 87 -8.84 -9.45 1.47
CA LEU A 87 -10.05 -8.60 1.44
C LEU A 87 -10.81 -8.73 0.12
N ASN A 88 -10.08 -8.92 -0.99
CA ASN A 88 -10.63 -9.08 -2.33
C ASN A 88 -9.79 -10.09 -3.11
N GLU A 89 -10.44 -10.96 -3.86
CA GLU A 89 -9.77 -11.84 -4.82
C GLU A 89 -9.27 -11.01 -6.02
N THR A 90 -8.03 -11.28 -6.45
CA THR A 90 -7.52 -10.74 -7.71
C THR A 90 -8.30 -11.36 -8.86
N ARG A 91 -9.12 -10.55 -9.53
CA ARG A 91 -9.89 -10.98 -10.71
C ARG A 91 -9.22 -10.47 -11.98
N GLU A 92 -8.98 -11.36 -12.92
CA GLU A 92 -8.50 -10.99 -14.25
C GLU A 92 -9.55 -10.18 -15.01
N LYS A 93 -9.11 -9.11 -15.69
CA LYS A 93 -9.98 -8.27 -16.51
C LYS A 93 -10.23 -8.97 -17.85
N LYS A 94 -11.50 -9.21 -18.19
CA LYS A 94 -11.92 -9.79 -19.48
C LYS A 94 -12.48 -8.69 -20.39
N TYR A 95 -12.00 -8.63 -21.64
CA TYR A 95 -12.43 -7.66 -22.66
C TYR A 95 -13.00 -8.39 -23.89
N HIS A 96 -13.99 -9.27 -23.67
CA HIS A 96 -14.57 -10.14 -24.71
C HIS A 96 -15.72 -9.49 -25.51
N MET A 97 -16.21 -8.32 -25.11
CA MET A 97 -17.38 -7.71 -25.73
C MET A 97 -17.03 -6.88 -26.96
N SER A 98 -17.81 -7.04 -28.03
CA SER A 98 -17.73 -6.21 -29.23
C SER A 98 -18.55 -4.92 -29.08
N LYS A 99 -18.40 -3.99 -30.04
CA LYS A 99 -19.20 -2.75 -30.09
C LYS A 99 -20.70 -3.05 -30.27
N GLU A 100 -21.02 -4.09 -31.03
CA GLU A 100 -22.40 -4.51 -31.31
C GLU A 100 -23.08 -5.03 -30.05
N ASP A 101 -22.36 -5.81 -29.23
CA ASP A 101 -22.87 -6.32 -27.97
C ASP A 101 -23.17 -5.19 -26.97
N ILE A 102 -22.33 -4.14 -26.96
CA ILE A 102 -22.55 -2.95 -26.13
C ILE A 102 -23.80 -2.21 -26.58
N ALA A 103 -24.01 -2.05 -27.90
CA ALA A 103 -25.22 -1.41 -28.42
C ALA A 103 -26.48 -2.21 -28.04
N ARG A 104 -26.43 -3.55 -28.14
CA ARG A 104 -27.53 -4.42 -27.70
C ARG A 104 -27.79 -4.28 -26.19
N MET A 105 -26.74 -4.26 -25.37
CA MET A 105 -26.86 -4.06 -23.93
C MET A 105 -27.53 -2.72 -23.59
N GLN A 106 -27.18 -1.63 -24.30
CA GLN A 106 -27.79 -0.32 -24.11
C GLN A 106 -29.28 -0.33 -24.46
N GLN A 107 -29.65 -0.93 -25.58
CA GLN A 107 -31.05 -1.07 -25.99
C GLN A 107 -31.87 -1.87 -24.96
N LEU A 108 -31.35 -3.01 -24.50
CA LEU A 108 -32.00 -3.82 -23.45
C LEU A 108 -32.14 -3.03 -22.15
N ARG A 109 -31.13 -2.22 -21.79
CA ARG A 109 -31.22 -1.37 -20.60
C ARG A 109 -32.33 -0.34 -20.73
N ASP A 110 -32.46 0.31 -21.88
CA ASP A 110 -33.50 1.31 -22.13
C ASP A 110 -34.91 0.70 -22.12
N GLN A 111 -35.03 -0.57 -22.52
CA GLN A 111 -36.27 -1.36 -22.40
C GLN A 111 -36.63 -1.74 -20.95
N GLY A 112 -35.77 -1.45 -19.98
CA GLY A 112 -36.04 -1.69 -18.56
C GLY A 112 -35.35 -2.89 -17.94
N TYR A 113 -34.47 -3.59 -18.67
CA TYR A 113 -33.73 -4.73 -18.11
C TYR A 113 -32.87 -4.30 -16.91
N THR A 114 -32.81 -5.17 -15.91
CA THR A 114 -32.01 -4.93 -14.70
C THR A 114 -30.54 -5.26 -14.96
N ARG A 115 -29.64 -4.62 -14.19
CA ARG A 115 -28.19 -4.90 -14.28
C ARG A 115 -27.86 -6.37 -14.00
N LYS A 116 -28.62 -7.05 -13.14
CA LYS A 116 -28.40 -8.47 -12.83
C LYS A 116 -28.64 -9.35 -14.06
N GLN A 117 -29.73 -9.10 -14.79
CA GLN A 117 -30.06 -9.81 -16.03
C GLN A 117 -28.98 -9.59 -17.10
N LEU A 118 -28.58 -8.33 -17.32
CA LEU A 118 -27.54 -8.01 -18.30
C LEU A 118 -26.17 -8.62 -17.92
N LYS A 119 -25.88 -8.72 -16.63
CA LYS A 119 -24.66 -9.39 -16.15
C LYS A 119 -24.67 -10.87 -16.49
N GLU A 120 -25.78 -11.55 -16.29
CA GLU A 120 -25.93 -12.98 -16.59
C GLU A 120 -25.87 -13.24 -18.10
N GLU A 121 -26.47 -12.37 -18.91
CA GLU A 121 -26.51 -12.49 -20.38
C GLU A 121 -25.16 -12.21 -21.05
N PHE A 122 -24.48 -11.12 -20.67
CA PHE A 122 -23.23 -10.69 -21.30
C PHE A 122 -21.97 -11.14 -20.53
N GLY A 123 -22.13 -11.77 -19.37
CA GLY A 123 -21.02 -12.25 -18.54
C GLY A 123 -20.06 -11.14 -18.09
N CYS A 124 -20.57 -9.94 -17.81
CA CYS A 124 -19.76 -8.75 -17.52
C CYS A 124 -19.98 -8.18 -16.10
N SER A 125 -19.10 -7.28 -15.66
CA SER A 125 -19.20 -6.67 -14.32
C SER A 125 -20.36 -5.69 -14.24
N ASN A 126 -21.04 -5.64 -13.08
CA ASN A 126 -22.07 -4.63 -12.79
C ASN A 126 -21.56 -3.19 -12.97
N LEU A 127 -20.28 -2.95 -12.65
CA LEU A 127 -19.64 -1.65 -12.83
C LEU A 127 -19.53 -1.31 -14.32
N PHE A 128 -19.18 -2.29 -15.15
CA PHE A 128 -19.07 -2.10 -16.60
C PHE A 128 -20.43 -1.75 -17.21
N ILE A 129 -21.49 -2.47 -16.84
CA ILE A 129 -22.86 -2.16 -17.30
C ILE A 129 -23.27 -0.74 -16.88
N SER A 130 -22.91 -0.33 -15.67
CA SER A 130 -23.21 1.03 -15.19
C SER A 130 -22.42 2.11 -15.91
N LEU A 131 -21.24 1.79 -16.45
CA LEU A 131 -20.43 2.71 -17.23
C LEU A 131 -20.96 2.83 -18.66
N SER A 132 -21.42 1.72 -19.25
CA SER A 132 -21.85 1.64 -20.65
C SER A 132 -23.30 2.06 -20.87
N THR A 133 -24.16 2.04 -19.83
CA THR A 133 -25.60 2.30 -19.97
C THR A 133 -26.07 3.47 -19.09
N LYS A 134 -27.16 4.12 -19.51
CA LYS A 134 -27.79 5.20 -18.73
C LYS A 134 -28.78 4.61 -17.71
N PRO A 135 -28.99 5.27 -16.56
CA PRO A 135 -30.02 4.85 -15.63
C PRO A 135 -31.41 5.11 -16.24
N VAL A 136 -32.24 4.07 -16.28
CA VAL A 136 -33.68 4.23 -16.61
C VAL A 136 -34.30 5.15 -15.57
N ARG A 137 -34.87 6.27 -16.03
CA ARG A 137 -35.61 7.20 -15.16
C ARG A 137 -36.80 6.44 -14.59
N LYS A 138 -36.89 6.34 -13.26
CA LYS A 138 -38.11 5.84 -12.61
C LYS A 138 -39.24 6.81 -12.97
N SER A 139 -40.31 6.33 -13.60
CA SER A 139 -41.54 7.12 -13.67
C SER A 139 -41.95 7.44 -12.24
N SER A 140 -42.09 8.73 -11.92
CA SER A 140 -42.63 9.19 -10.64
C SER A 140 -44.02 8.56 -10.50
N LYS A 141 -44.19 7.72 -9.48
CA LYS A 141 -45.52 7.38 -8.96
C LYS A 141 -46.05 8.56 -8.15
#